data_AF-A0A378W1F3-F1
#
_entry.id   AF-A0A378W1F3-F1
#
_cell.length_a   1.000
_cell.length_b   1.000
_cell.length_c   1.000
_cell.angle_alpha   90.00
_cell.angle_beta   90.00
_cell.angle_gamma   90.00
#
_symmetry.space_group_name_H-M   'P 1'
#
loop_
_entity.id
_entity.type
_entity.pdbx_description
1 polymer ?
#
loop_
_entity_poly.entity_id
_entity_poly.type
_entity_poly.pdbx_seq_one_letter_code
_entity_poly.pdbx_strand_id
1 'polypeptide(L)'
;MEKDRSIIAMGAWLEVLSEEKDGNRLARHHKHGKIWKKPTRHEDIAAFFPFGNPIHNNTMIMRRSVIDGGLRYDTGRDWAEDYQFWYDVSKLGRLAYYPEALVKYRLHANQVSSKHSVRQHEIAQGIQKPPETIFAVYGFKTRFDSLEYRQTKAAAYELPEKDLPEEDFERARRFLYRCFKRTDTPPSGAWLDFAADGRMRRLFTLRQYFGILYRLIKNRRQARSDSAGKEQEI
;
A
#
# COMPACT_ATOMS: atom_id res chain seq x y z
N MET A 1 22.68 10.06 -0.11
CA MET A 1 23.10 8.63 -0.17
C MET A 1 24.58 8.44 0.18
N GLU A 2 25.51 9.31 -0.23
CA GLU A 2 26.94 9.13 0.12
C GLU A 2 27.21 9.11 1.63
N LYS A 3 26.50 9.96 2.39
CA LYS A 3 26.60 10.06 3.86
C LYS A 3 25.96 8.88 4.62
N ASP A 4 25.05 8.15 3.99
CA ASP A 4 24.36 7.01 4.60
C ASP A 4 24.37 5.83 3.63
N ARG A 5 25.29 4.90 3.88
CA ARG A 5 25.50 3.70 3.06
C ARG A 5 24.33 2.72 3.10
N SER A 6 23.49 2.79 4.14
CA SER A 6 22.33 1.90 4.26
C SER A 6 21.22 2.24 3.26
N ILE A 7 21.17 3.48 2.75
CA ILE A 7 20.24 3.88 1.70
C ILE A 7 20.73 3.35 0.35
N ILE A 8 19.97 2.43 -0.24
CA ILE A 8 20.25 1.80 -1.54
C ILE A 8 19.64 2.59 -2.70
N ALA A 9 18.50 3.23 -2.48
CA ALA A 9 17.82 4.06 -3.47
C ALA A 9 17.04 5.19 -2.80
N MET A 10 16.88 6.29 -3.53
CA MET A 10 16.23 7.51 -3.04
C MET A 10 15.40 8.14 -4.15
N GLY A 11 14.16 8.52 -3.82
CA GLY A 11 13.32 9.35 -4.69
C GLY A 11 13.24 10.79 -4.19
N ALA A 12 12.50 11.60 -4.92
CA ALA A 12 12.11 12.95 -4.50
C ALA A 12 10.59 13.12 -4.62
N TRP A 13 10.02 14.09 -3.94
CA TRP A 13 8.63 14.43 -4.21
C TRP A 13 8.51 15.03 -5.62
N LEU A 14 7.28 15.07 -6.12
CA LEU A 14 6.98 15.67 -7.41
C LEU A 14 5.91 16.74 -7.27
N GLU A 15 5.98 17.75 -8.14
CA GLU A 15 4.92 18.73 -8.34
C GLU A 15 4.06 18.29 -9.51
N VAL A 16 2.74 18.33 -9.33
CA VAL A 16 1.79 17.87 -10.33
C VAL A 16 1.55 18.97 -11.36
N LEU A 17 1.81 18.67 -12.63
CA LEU A 17 1.37 19.48 -13.76
C LEU A 17 0.15 18.79 -14.40
N SER A 18 -1.04 19.24 -14.04
CA SER A 18 -2.28 18.75 -14.66
C SER A 18 -2.91 19.86 -15.49
N GLU A 19 -3.50 19.49 -16.61
CA GLU A 19 -4.44 20.33 -17.34
C GLU A 19 -5.85 20.05 -16.81
N GLU A 20 -6.67 21.09 -16.67
CA GLU A 20 -8.08 20.89 -16.27
C GLU A 20 -8.88 20.30 -17.44
N LYS A 21 -9.81 19.39 -17.12
CA LYS A 21 -10.77 18.81 -18.08
C LYS A 21 -10.13 17.98 -19.22
N ASP A 22 -8.89 17.54 -19.06
CA ASP A 22 -8.17 16.72 -20.04
C ASP A 22 -8.64 15.24 -20.09
N GLY A 23 -9.52 14.83 -19.16
CA GLY A 23 -10.01 13.46 -19.04
C GLY A 23 -9.13 12.53 -18.18
N ASN A 24 -8.06 13.03 -17.57
CA ASN A 24 -7.16 12.23 -16.74
C ASN A 24 -7.83 11.82 -15.42
N ARG A 25 -7.80 10.52 -15.11
CA ARG A 25 -8.35 9.96 -13.86
C ARG A 25 -7.61 10.45 -12.61
N LEU A 26 -6.30 10.64 -12.69
CA LEU A 26 -5.45 11.11 -11.60
C LEU A 26 -5.65 12.60 -11.29
N ALA A 27 -6.04 13.42 -12.27
CA ALA A 27 -6.35 14.83 -12.08
C ALA A 27 -7.48 15.07 -11.05
N ARG A 28 -8.37 14.08 -10.86
CA ARG A 28 -9.42 14.08 -9.82
C ARG A 28 -8.86 14.11 -8.40
N HIS A 29 -7.66 13.59 -8.19
CA HIS A 29 -7.03 13.45 -6.87
C HIS A 29 -5.80 14.36 -6.69
N HIS A 30 -5.24 14.83 -7.80
CA HIS A 30 -4.01 15.59 -7.86
C HIS A 30 -4.19 16.82 -8.75
N LYS A 31 -4.49 17.96 -8.12
CA LYS A 31 -4.63 19.25 -8.80
C LYS A 31 -3.27 19.78 -9.28
N HIS A 32 -3.30 20.65 -10.29
CA HIS A 32 -2.13 21.42 -10.75
C HIS A 32 -1.44 22.13 -9.56
N GLY A 33 -0.10 22.15 -9.57
CA GLY A 33 0.74 22.76 -8.52
C GLY A 33 0.80 21.98 -7.21
N LYS A 34 0.05 20.88 -7.05
CA LYS A 34 0.05 20.08 -5.82
C LYS A 34 1.35 19.29 -5.71
N ILE A 35 2.00 19.35 -4.55
CA ILE A 35 3.13 18.47 -4.21
C ILE A 35 2.60 17.09 -3.86
N TRP A 36 2.97 16.07 -4.64
CA TRP A 36 2.65 14.68 -4.37
C TRP A 36 3.71 14.06 -3.46
N LYS A 37 3.49 14.25 -2.16
CA LYS A 37 4.35 13.73 -1.09
C LYS A 37 4.29 12.20 -1.01
N LYS A 38 5.44 11.62 -0.69
CA LYS A 38 5.62 10.21 -0.32
C LYS A 38 6.30 10.11 1.06
N PRO A 39 6.12 8.99 1.79
CA PRO A 39 6.81 8.80 3.05
C PRO A 39 8.33 8.84 2.86
N THR A 40 9.05 9.44 3.80
CA THR A 40 10.50 9.65 3.71
C THR A 40 11.33 8.53 4.32
N ARG A 41 10.76 7.77 5.26
CA ARG A 41 11.41 6.66 5.96
C ARG A 41 11.19 5.33 5.24
N HIS A 42 12.23 4.49 5.24
CA HIS A 42 12.18 3.17 4.64
C HIS A 42 11.01 2.33 5.16
N GLU A 43 10.77 2.32 6.47
CA GLU A 43 9.74 1.48 7.09
C GLU A 43 8.34 1.86 6.57
N ASP A 44 8.08 3.15 6.35
CA ASP A 44 6.80 3.63 5.81
C ASP A 44 6.63 3.29 4.32
N ILE A 45 7.72 3.37 3.55
CA ILE A 45 7.74 3.03 2.13
C ILE A 45 7.51 1.52 1.99
N ALA A 46 8.27 0.70 2.72
CA ALA A 46 8.15 -0.74 2.78
C ALA A 46 6.73 -1.17 3.15
N ALA A 47 6.17 -0.54 4.20
CA ALA A 47 4.82 -0.76 4.69
C ALA A 47 3.68 -0.41 3.71
N PHE A 48 4.00 0.18 2.56
CA PHE A 48 3.02 0.53 1.53
C PHE A 48 3.00 -0.44 0.35
N PHE A 49 4.09 -1.16 0.05
CA PHE A 49 4.15 -2.11 -1.08
C PHE A 49 2.96 -3.08 -1.12
N PRO A 50 2.53 -3.73 0.00
CA PRO A 50 1.36 -4.61 0.00
C PRO A 50 0.03 -3.94 -0.38
N PHE A 51 -0.01 -2.61 -0.45
CA PHE A 51 -1.19 -1.82 -0.77
C PHE A 51 -1.08 -1.08 -2.11
N GLY A 52 0.06 -1.15 -2.80
CA GLY A 52 0.28 -0.50 -4.08
C GLY A 52 1.69 0.07 -4.18
N ASN A 53 1.95 0.82 -5.25
CA ASN A 53 3.31 1.32 -5.52
C ASN A 53 3.63 2.60 -4.69
N PRO A 54 4.60 2.55 -3.75
CA PRO A 54 5.03 3.74 -3.03
C PRO A 54 6.01 4.61 -3.83
N ILE A 55 6.43 4.17 -5.02
CA ILE A 55 7.53 4.77 -5.75
C ILE A 55 7.07 5.66 -6.90
N HIS A 56 7.69 6.84 -7.00
CA HIS A 56 7.63 7.76 -8.10
C HIS A 56 8.83 7.47 -8.99
N ASN A 57 8.67 6.51 -9.91
CA ASN A 57 9.78 5.95 -10.70
C ASN A 57 10.63 7.04 -11.37
N ASN A 58 9.99 8.08 -11.90
CA ASN A 58 10.61 9.23 -12.56
C ASN A 58 11.49 10.13 -11.67
N THR A 59 11.57 9.86 -10.36
CA THR A 59 12.38 10.64 -9.42
C THR A 59 13.48 9.80 -8.76
N MET A 60 13.51 8.50 -9.04
CA MET A 60 14.36 7.58 -8.31
C MET A 60 15.80 7.61 -8.82
N ILE A 61 16.72 7.64 -7.87
CA ILE A 61 18.13 7.30 -8.06
C ILE A 61 18.46 6.09 -7.20
N MET A 62 19.46 5.31 -7.62
CA MET A 62 19.90 4.13 -6.88
C MET A 62 21.41 3.96 -6.96
N ARG A 63 21.98 3.21 -6.01
CA ARG A 63 23.39 2.81 -6.08
C ARG A 63 23.63 1.92 -7.29
N ARG A 64 24.79 2.09 -7.91
CA ARG A 64 25.23 1.23 -9.02
C ARG A 64 25.27 -0.25 -8.64
N SER A 65 25.59 -0.56 -7.38
CA SER A 65 25.61 -1.93 -6.84
C SER A 65 24.31 -2.71 -7.05
N VAL A 66 23.16 -2.04 -7.21
CA VAL A 66 21.89 -2.70 -7.56
C VAL A 66 21.97 -3.38 -8.94
N ILE A 67 22.52 -2.66 -9.92
CA ILE A 67 22.68 -3.14 -11.30
C ILE A 67 23.86 -4.08 -11.41
N ASP A 68 24.96 -3.80 -10.71
CA ASP A 68 26.12 -4.71 -10.67
C ASP A 68 25.76 -6.05 -10.01
N GLY A 69 24.83 -6.05 -9.05
CA GLY A 69 24.23 -7.24 -8.45
C GLY A 69 23.26 -8.00 -9.35
N GLY A 70 23.09 -7.59 -10.61
CA GLY A 70 22.30 -8.30 -11.62
C GLY A 70 20.81 -7.97 -11.66
N LEU A 71 20.30 -7.09 -10.78
CA LEU A 71 18.87 -6.75 -10.78
C LEU A 71 18.51 -5.95 -12.04
N ARG A 72 17.46 -6.35 -12.75
CA ARG A 72 16.94 -5.68 -13.96
C ARG A 72 15.42 -5.62 -13.93
N TYR A 73 14.85 -4.78 -14.77
CA TYR A 73 13.42 -4.84 -15.05
C TYR A 73 13.07 -6.18 -15.67
N ASP A 74 12.03 -6.82 -15.14
CA ASP A 74 11.44 -8.02 -15.71
C ASP A 74 10.48 -7.61 -16.83
N THR A 75 10.90 -7.79 -18.08
CA THR A 75 10.12 -7.43 -19.27
C THR A 75 8.94 -8.38 -19.53
N GLY A 76 8.83 -9.49 -18.78
CA GLY A 76 7.67 -10.38 -18.86
C GLY A 76 6.44 -9.86 -18.10
N ARG A 77 6.54 -8.69 -17.45
CA ARG A 77 5.50 -8.14 -16.56
C ARG A 77 4.98 -6.81 -17.06
N ASP A 78 4.17 -6.88 -18.12
CA ASP A 78 3.55 -5.69 -18.72
C ASP A 78 2.95 -4.76 -17.66
N TRP A 79 3.42 -3.52 -17.63
CA TRP A 79 2.91 -2.39 -16.84
C TRP A 79 3.15 -2.43 -15.32
N ALA A 80 3.77 -3.48 -14.78
CA ALA A 80 4.13 -3.60 -13.36
C ALA A 80 5.64 -3.76 -13.11
N GLU A 81 6.46 -3.51 -14.15
CA GLU A 81 7.91 -3.64 -14.13
C GLU A 81 8.53 -2.80 -13.00
N ASP A 82 8.09 -1.54 -12.90
CA ASP A 82 8.51 -0.60 -11.86
C ASP A 82 8.18 -1.10 -10.46
N TYR A 83 6.99 -1.65 -10.26
CA TYR A 83 6.58 -2.11 -8.94
C TYR A 83 7.47 -3.28 -8.47
N GLN A 84 7.67 -4.29 -9.32
CA GLN A 84 8.49 -5.46 -8.97
C GLN A 84 9.95 -5.05 -8.76
N PHE A 85 10.50 -4.26 -9.67
CA PHE A 85 11.89 -3.82 -9.58
C PHE A 85 12.15 -3.10 -8.25
N TRP A 86 11.34 -2.09 -7.91
CA TRP A 86 11.54 -1.35 -6.67
C TRP A 86 11.23 -2.16 -5.42
N TYR A 87 10.31 -3.13 -5.51
CA TYR A 87 10.08 -4.07 -4.42
C TYR A 87 11.32 -4.93 -4.16
N ASP A 88 12.01 -5.41 -5.20
CA ASP A 88 13.25 -6.16 -5.02
C ASP A 88 14.41 -5.28 -4.55
N VAL A 89 14.54 -4.06 -5.08
CA VAL A 89 15.51 -3.07 -4.58
C VAL A 89 15.30 -2.82 -3.08
N SER A 90 14.04 -2.76 -2.61
CA SER A 90 13.73 -2.53 -1.20
C SER A 90 14.25 -3.64 -0.26
N LYS A 91 14.53 -4.84 -0.79
CA LYS A 91 15.10 -5.96 -0.03
C LYS A 91 16.62 -5.89 0.07
N LEU A 92 17.28 -5.12 -0.81
CA LEU A 92 18.73 -4.97 -0.84
C LEU A 92 19.24 -3.87 0.13
N GLY A 93 18.35 -2.96 0.56
CA GLY A 93 18.69 -1.90 1.50
C GLY A 93 17.58 -0.86 1.66
N ARG A 94 17.86 0.20 2.43
CA ARG A 94 16.85 1.20 2.78
C ARG A 94 16.47 2.06 1.57
N LEU A 95 15.17 2.32 1.46
CA LEU A 95 14.61 3.30 0.54
C LEU A 95 14.38 4.61 1.29
N ALA A 96 14.50 5.73 0.59
CA ALA A 96 14.23 7.05 1.16
C ALA A 96 13.55 7.97 0.15
N TYR A 97 12.85 8.99 0.65
CA TYR A 97 12.48 10.15 -0.16
C TYR A 97 13.13 11.41 0.38
N TYR A 98 13.69 12.20 -0.52
CA TYR A 98 14.07 13.57 -0.24
C TYR A 98 12.80 14.44 -0.19
N PRO A 99 12.56 15.21 0.88
CA PRO A 99 11.28 15.90 1.14
C PRO A 99 11.12 17.21 0.36
N GLU A 100 11.58 17.24 -0.89
CA GLU A 100 11.45 18.38 -1.79
C GLU A 100 10.91 17.94 -3.15
N ALA A 101 10.15 18.82 -3.79
CA ALA A 101 9.62 18.59 -5.12
C ALA A 101 10.68 18.93 -6.17
N LEU A 102 11.44 17.93 -6.62
CA LEU A 102 12.55 18.14 -7.56
C LEU A 102 12.16 17.89 -9.03
N VAL A 103 10.96 17.35 -9.26
CA VAL A 103 10.47 17.02 -10.61
C VAL A 103 9.05 17.53 -10.77
N LYS A 104 8.77 18.12 -11.94
CA LYS A 104 7.41 18.43 -12.37
C LYS A 104 6.88 17.28 -13.22
N TYR A 105 5.79 16.64 -12.80
CA TYR A 105 5.23 15.48 -13.47
C TYR A 105 3.92 15.82 -14.17
N ARG A 106 3.90 15.69 -15.49
CA ARG A 106 2.71 15.94 -16.31
C ARG A 106 1.71 14.81 -16.18
N LEU A 107 0.49 15.14 -15.79
CA LEU A 107 -0.67 14.28 -15.85
C LEU A 107 -1.42 14.56 -17.15
N HIS A 108 -1.60 13.54 -17.99
CA HIS A 108 -2.43 13.60 -19.20
C HIS A 108 -3.27 12.32 -19.40
N ALA A 109 -4.44 12.42 -20.04
CA ALA A 109 -5.36 11.28 -20.20
C ALA A 109 -4.78 10.08 -20.94
N ASN A 110 -3.79 10.30 -21.81
CA ASN A 110 -3.19 9.25 -22.63
C ASN A 110 -2.05 8.47 -21.96
N GLN A 111 -1.64 8.83 -20.74
CA GLN A 111 -0.54 8.15 -20.05
C GLN A 111 -0.91 6.70 -19.66
N VAL A 112 0.09 5.83 -19.62
CA VAL A 112 -0.07 4.40 -19.30
C VAL A 112 -0.83 4.20 -17.98
N SER A 113 -0.49 4.97 -16.93
CA SER A 113 -1.17 4.88 -15.63
C SER A 113 -2.63 5.34 -15.65
N SER A 114 -3.06 6.12 -16.64
CA SER A 114 -4.48 6.45 -16.85
C SER A 114 -5.21 5.33 -17.60
N LYS A 115 -4.59 4.80 -18.66
CA LYS A 115 -5.17 3.79 -19.56
C LYS A 115 -5.22 2.39 -18.96
N HIS A 116 -4.14 1.96 -18.31
CA HIS A 116 -3.95 0.58 -17.85
C HIS A 116 -4.00 0.43 -16.33
N SER A 117 -4.46 1.45 -15.58
CA SER A 117 -4.52 1.46 -14.11
C SER A 117 -5.11 0.19 -13.48
N VAL A 118 -6.18 -0.37 -14.07
CA VAL A 118 -6.83 -1.59 -13.58
C VAL A 118 -5.91 -2.79 -13.71
N ARG A 119 -5.41 -3.08 -14.92
CA ARG A 119 -4.46 -4.19 -15.16
C ARG A 119 -3.16 -4.02 -14.37
N GLN A 120 -2.62 -2.81 -14.29
CA GLN A 120 -1.46 -2.50 -13.45
C GLN A 120 -1.71 -2.89 -11.99
N HIS A 121 -2.92 -2.63 -11.48
CA HIS A 121 -3.28 -2.99 -10.13
C HIS A 121 -3.37 -4.50 -9.95
N GLU A 122 -4.05 -5.20 -10.86
CA GLU A 122 -4.23 -6.65 -10.83
C GLU A 122 -2.89 -7.39 -10.90
N ILE A 123 -2.02 -6.99 -11.83
CA ILE A 123 -0.69 -7.58 -11.95
C ILE A 123 0.12 -7.27 -10.68
N ALA A 124 0.15 -6.02 -10.22
CA ALA A 124 0.85 -5.68 -8.98
C ALA A 124 0.30 -6.43 -7.76
N GLN A 125 -1.00 -6.76 -7.71
CA GLN A 125 -1.59 -7.59 -6.66
C GLN A 125 -1.10 -9.03 -6.72
N GLY A 126 -0.93 -9.62 -7.91
CA GLY A 126 -0.28 -10.93 -8.06
C GLY A 126 1.18 -10.95 -7.62
N ILE A 127 1.83 -9.78 -7.60
CA ILE A 127 3.23 -9.60 -7.16
C ILE A 127 3.33 -9.28 -5.67
N GLN A 128 2.30 -8.64 -5.09
CA GLN A 128 2.24 -8.27 -3.68
C GLN A 128 2.38 -9.52 -2.80
N LYS A 129 3.62 -9.82 -2.40
CA LYS A 129 3.93 -10.84 -1.41
C LYS A 129 3.60 -10.31 -0.01
N PRO A 130 3.36 -11.22 0.96
CA PRO A 130 2.61 -10.88 2.15
C PRO A 130 3.34 -9.89 3.07
N PRO A 131 2.61 -9.17 3.94
CA PRO A 131 3.12 -8.27 4.97
C PRO A 131 4.17 -8.82 5.94
N GLU A 132 4.46 -10.12 5.88
CA GLU A 132 5.32 -10.86 6.83
C GLU A 132 6.61 -10.11 7.17
N THR A 133 7.25 -9.47 6.18
CA THR A 133 8.52 -8.75 6.38
C THR A 133 8.39 -7.56 7.32
N ILE A 134 7.24 -6.89 7.37
CA ILE A 134 7.02 -5.71 8.22
C ILE A 134 6.68 -6.13 9.65
N PHE A 135 5.86 -7.16 9.81
CA PHE A 135 5.45 -7.65 11.12
C PHE A 135 6.57 -8.42 11.84
N ALA A 136 7.45 -9.09 11.10
CA ALA A 136 8.65 -9.71 11.65
C ALA A 136 9.58 -8.67 12.30
N VAL A 137 9.73 -7.48 11.71
CA VAL A 137 10.53 -6.37 12.28
C VAL A 137 10.00 -5.93 13.64
N TYR A 138 8.69 -5.93 13.82
CA TYR A 138 8.04 -5.56 15.10
C TYR A 138 7.77 -6.76 16.03
N GLY A 139 8.31 -7.95 15.71
CA GLY A 139 8.21 -9.13 16.58
C GLY A 139 6.79 -9.69 16.76
N PHE A 140 5.91 -9.54 15.77
CA PHE A 140 4.61 -10.21 15.78
C PHE A 140 4.75 -11.72 15.61
N LYS A 141 3.97 -12.50 16.37
CA LYS A 141 3.93 -13.97 16.27
C LYS A 141 2.93 -14.45 15.22
N THR A 142 1.86 -13.69 15.01
CA THR A 142 0.85 -13.97 13.99
C THR A 142 1.51 -13.96 12.61
N ARG A 143 1.47 -15.13 11.96
CA ARG A 143 1.87 -15.28 10.57
C ARG A 143 0.83 -14.60 9.67
N PHE A 144 1.31 -13.80 8.72
CA PHE A 144 0.48 -12.91 7.91
C PHE A 144 0.65 -13.22 6.42
N ASP A 145 0.31 -14.44 6.03
CA ASP A 145 0.50 -14.94 4.67
C ASP A 145 -0.53 -14.36 3.67
N SER A 146 -1.65 -13.81 4.18
CA SER A 146 -2.70 -13.21 3.36
C SER A 146 -3.36 -12.01 4.05
N LEU A 147 -4.08 -11.17 3.30
CA LEU A 147 -4.87 -10.05 3.86
C LEU A 147 -6.22 -10.51 4.47
N GLU A 148 -6.26 -11.72 5.01
CA GLU A 148 -7.46 -12.31 5.59
C GLU A 148 -7.88 -11.62 6.88
N TYR A 149 -9.20 -11.58 7.08
CA TYR A 149 -9.80 -10.93 8.25
C TYR A 149 -9.29 -11.49 9.57
N ARG A 150 -9.22 -12.83 9.70
CA ARG A 150 -8.84 -13.49 10.96
C ARG A 150 -7.38 -13.25 11.32
N GLN A 151 -6.47 -13.34 10.35
CA GLN A 151 -5.04 -13.03 10.55
C GLN A 151 -4.84 -11.55 10.90
N THR A 152 -5.53 -10.66 10.19
CA THR A 152 -5.52 -9.21 10.49
C THR A 152 -6.00 -8.93 11.91
N LYS A 153 -7.09 -9.58 12.33
CA LYS A 153 -7.62 -9.44 13.69
C LYS A 153 -6.66 -9.99 14.74
N ALA A 154 -6.07 -11.17 14.52
CA ALA A 154 -5.08 -11.75 15.44
C ALA A 154 -3.86 -10.83 15.64
N ALA A 155 -3.29 -10.29 14.56
CA ALA A 155 -2.21 -9.31 14.67
C ALA A 155 -2.65 -8.03 15.39
N ALA A 156 -3.88 -7.56 15.18
CA ALA A 156 -4.41 -6.41 15.90
C ALA A 156 -4.55 -6.65 17.42
N TYR A 157 -4.76 -7.90 17.85
CA TYR A 157 -4.77 -8.25 19.27
C TYR A 157 -3.39 -8.24 19.90
N GLU A 158 -2.36 -8.63 19.15
CA GLU A 158 -0.97 -8.61 19.63
C GLU A 158 -0.40 -7.20 19.77
N LEU A 159 -0.84 -6.24 18.95
CA LEU A 159 -0.21 -4.91 18.91
C LEU A 159 -0.17 -4.19 20.27
N PRO A 160 -1.26 -4.12 21.07
CA PRO A 160 -1.22 -3.57 22.43
C PRO A 160 -0.25 -4.26 23.40
N GLU A 161 0.15 -5.50 23.12
CA GLU A 161 1.07 -6.27 23.95
C GLU A 161 2.54 -6.02 23.58
N LYS A 162 2.80 -5.31 22.47
CA LYS A 162 4.16 -4.97 22.04
C LYS A 162 4.63 -3.72 22.75
N ASP A 163 5.80 -3.83 23.38
CA ASP A 163 6.54 -2.69 23.90
C ASP A 163 7.24 -1.97 22.74
N LEU A 164 6.48 -1.09 22.06
CA LEU A 164 6.95 -0.33 20.90
C LEU A 164 7.00 1.16 21.24
N PRO A 165 7.99 1.89 20.71
CA PRO A 165 7.94 3.35 20.67
C PRO A 165 6.62 3.84 20.06
N GLU A 166 6.09 4.95 20.55
CA GLU A 166 4.78 5.48 20.13
C GLU A 166 4.65 5.63 18.60
N GLU A 167 5.71 6.09 17.93
CA GLU A 167 5.74 6.19 16.48
C GLU A 167 5.56 4.84 15.77
N ASP A 168 6.22 3.80 16.27
CA ASP A 168 6.21 2.47 15.66
C ASP A 168 4.90 1.74 15.96
N PHE A 169 4.36 1.93 17.16
CA PHE A 169 2.99 1.51 17.49
C PHE A 169 1.99 2.12 16.50
N GLU A 170 2.10 3.42 16.25
CA GLU A 170 1.22 4.12 15.34
C GLU A 170 1.38 3.65 13.89
N ARG A 171 2.60 3.34 13.44
CA ARG A 171 2.86 2.74 12.13
C ARG A 171 2.19 1.38 11.99
N ALA A 172 2.39 0.49 12.96
CA ALA A 172 1.79 -0.83 12.98
C ALA A 172 0.26 -0.74 12.99
N ARG A 173 -0.30 0.18 13.77
CA ARG A 173 -1.75 0.45 13.79
C ARG A 173 -2.28 0.91 12.44
N ARG A 174 -1.62 1.86 11.78
CA ARG A 174 -2.01 2.33 10.43
C ARG A 174 -1.90 1.20 9.41
N PHE A 175 -0.89 0.34 9.55
CA PHE A 175 -0.72 -0.82 8.70
C PHE A 175 -1.90 -1.79 8.83
N LEU A 176 -2.27 -2.18 10.06
CA LEU A 176 -3.42 -3.03 10.34
C LEU A 176 -4.74 -2.41 9.83
N TYR A 177 -4.90 -1.10 10.00
CA TYR A 177 -6.03 -0.39 9.41
C TYR A 177 -6.10 -0.59 7.89
N ARG A 178 -4.97 -0.49 7.16
CA ARG A 178 -4.92 -0.74 5.72
C ARG A 178 -5.24 -2.20 5.38
N CYS A 179 -4.76 -3.17 6.17
CA CYS A 179 -5.11 -4.58 6.01
C CYS A 179 -6.63 -4.79 6.07
N PHE A 180 -7.30 -4.30 7.12
CA PHE A 180 -8.75 -4.39 7.25
C PHE A 180 -9.51 -3.70 6.11
N LYS A 181 -8.99 -2.59 5.59
CA LYS A 181 -9.60 -1.90 4.43
C LYS A 181 -9.49 -2.69 3.14
N ARG A 182 -8.47 -3.55 3.02
CA ARG A 182 -8.18 -4.40 1.86
C ARG A 182 -8.64 -5.85 1.98
N THR A 183 -9.27 -6.23 3.09
CA THR A 183 -9.86 -7.55 3.21
C THR A 183 -10.97 -7.73 2.16
N ASP A 184 -10.75 -8.61 1.19
CA ASP A 184 -11.66 -8.80 0.06
C ASP A 184 -12.70 -9.90 0.32
N THR A 185 -12.37 -10.91 1.13
CA THR A 185 -13.26 -12.03 1.49
C THR A 185 -13.51 -12.16 2.99
N PRO A 186 -14.02 -11.10 3.67
CA PRO A 186 -14.32 -11.21 5.10
C PRO A 186 -15.46 -12.23 5.33
N PRO A 187 -15.44 -12.98 6.45
CA PRO A 187 -16.57 -13.82 6.85
C PRO A 187 -17.89 -13.01 6.90
N SER A 188 -19.03 -13.65 6.63
CA SER A 188 -20.35 -12.98 6.60
C SER A 188 -20.70 -12.23 7.89
N GLY A 189 -20.24 -12.74 9.04
CA GLY A 189 -20.38 -12.14 10.36
C GLY A 189 -19.27 -11.16 10.78
N ALA A 190 -18.27 -10.90 9.92
CA ALA A 190 -17.08 -10.12 10.30
C ALA A 190 -17.40 -8.70 10.78
N TRP A 191 -18.43 -8.05 10.22
CA TRP A 191 -18.81 -6.71 10.67
C TRP A 191 -19.39 -6.71 12.09
N LEU A 192 -20.17 -7.74 12.47
CA LEU A 192 -20.71 -7.92 13.83
C LEU A 192 -19.60 -8.28 14.78
N ASP A 193 -18.77 -9.25 14.39
CA ASP A 193 -17.61 -9.68 15.16
C ASP A 193 -16.62 -8.52 15.41
N PHE A 194 -16.40 -7.62 14.43
CA PHE A 194 -15.58 -6.42 14.62
C PHE A 194 -16.28 -5.38 15.49
N ALA A 195 -17.58 -5.16 15.30
CA ALA A 195 -18.33 -4.13 16.01
C ALA A 195 -18.58 -4.46 17.49
N ALA A 196 -18.76 -5.74 17.81
CA ALA A 196 -18.94 -6.24 19.18
C ALA A 196 -17.61 -6.28 19.96
N ASP A 197 -16.48 -6.16 19.28
CA ASP A 197 -15.16 -6.27 19.88
C ASP A 197 -14.65 -4.93 20.43
N GLY A 198 -14.81 -4.73 21.73
CA GLY A 198 -14.33 -3.53 22.44
C GLY A 198 -12.81 -3.33 22.39
N ARG A 199 -12.01 -4.35 22.08
CA ARG A 199 -10.55 -4.18 21.87
C ARG A 199 -10.28 -3.48 20.54
N MET A 200 -10.98 -3.86 19.47
CA MET A 200 -10.89 -3.17 18.17
C MET A 200 -11.30 -1.70 18.27
N ARG A 201 -12.33 -1.40 19.06
CA ARG A 201 -12.77 -0.02 19.30
C ARG A 201 -11.72 0.84 20.01
N ARG A 202 -10.98 0.26 20.96
CA ARG A 202 -9.91 0.97 21.70
C ARG A 202 -8.64 1.12 20.90
N LEU A 203 -8.30 0.12 20.08
CA LEU A 203 -7.07 0.13 19.29
C LEU A 203 -7.07 1.25 18.24
N PHE A 204 -8.13 1.37 17.46
CA PHE A 204 -8.20 2.29 16.32
C PHE A 204 -8.76 3.66 16.69
N THR A 205 -8.30 4.73 16.01
CA THR A 205 -8.99 6.03 16.10
C THR A 205 -10.45 5.88 15.67
N LEU A 206 -11.32 6.78 16.13
CA LEU A 206 -12.73 6.81 15.70
C LEU A 206 -12.86 6.76 14.18
N ARG A 207 -12.05 7.57 13.47
CA ARG A 207 -12.02 7.61 12.01
C ARG A 207 -11.62 6.28 11.38
N GLN A 208 -10.57 5.63 11.88
CA GLN A 208 -10.13 4.33 11.39
C GLN A 208 -11.16 3.25 11.68
N TYR A 209 -11.68 3.20 12.92
CA TYR A 209 -12.67 2.21 13.34
C TYR A 209 -13.92 2.24 12.45
N PHE A 210 -14.53 3.41 12.27
CA PHE A 210 -15.70 3.54 11.40
C PHE A 210 -15.35 3.30 9.92
N GLY A 211 -14.13 3.65 9.50
CA GLY A 211 -13.62 3.35 8.17
C GLY A 211 -13.50 1.85 7.88
N ILE A 212 -13.10 1.05 8.87
CA ILE A 212 -13.06 -0.42 8.81
C ILE A 212 -14.49 -0.97 8.77
N LEU A 213 -15.33 -0.57 9.72
CA LEU A 213 -16.71 -1.06 9.84
C LEU A 213 -17.50 -0.82 8.54
N TYR A 214 -17.38 0.38 7.97
CA TYR A 214 -17.99 0.71 6.69
C TYR A 214 -17.55 -0.24 5.56
N ARG A 215 -16.26 -0.59 5.47
CA ARG A 215 -15.75 -1.53 4.45
C ARG A 215 -16.33 -2.93 4.65
N LEU A 216 -16.35 -3.44 5.88
CA LEU A 216 -16.89 -4.76 6.19
C LEU A 216 -18.39 -4.85 5.85
N ILE A 217 -19.17 -3.81 6.17
CA ILE A 217 -20.60 -3.73 5.80
C ILE A 217 -20.77 -3.67 4.29
N LYS A 218 -19.95 -2.88 3.58
CA LYS A 218 -20.01 -2.78 2.11
C LYS A 218 -19.75 -4.15 1.46
N ASN A 219 -18.73 -4.88 1.90
CA ASN A 219 -18.40 -6.19 1.35
C ASN A 219 -19.55 -7.20 1.54
N ARG A 220 -20.25 -7.16 2.69
CA ARG A 220 -21.46 -7.97 2.92
C ARG A 220 -22.56 -7.68 1.90
N ARG A 221 -22.79 -6.41 1.56
CA ARG A 221 -23.82 -6.03 0.57
C ARG A 221 -23.47 -6.55 -0.82
N GLN A 222 -22.20 -6.48 -1.19
CA GLN A 222 -21.69 -6.96 -2.47
C GLN A 222 -21.77 -8.50 -2.58
N ALA A 223 -21.37 -9.23 -1.53
CA ALA A 223 -21.52 -10.69 -1.50
C ALA A 223 -22.99 -11.13 -1.63
N ARG A 224 -23.94 -10.40 -1.02
CA ARG A 224 -25.37 -10.69 -1.15
C ARG A 224 -25.92 -10.42 -2.56
N SER A 225 -25.48 -9.36 -3.22
CA SER A 225 -25.90 -9.08 -4.61
C SER A 225 -25.36 -10.13 -5.58
N ASP A 226 -24.12 -10.59 -5.39
CA ASP A 226 -23.49 -11.58 -6.26
C ASP A 226 -24.14 -12.96 -6.10
N SER A 227 -24.59 -13.32 -4.89
CA SER A 227 -25.39 -14.53 -4.66
C SER A 227 -26.78 -14.45 -5.28
N ALA A 228 -27.46 -13.31 -5.16
CA ALA A 228 -28.80 -13.11 -5.72
C ALA A 228 -28.82 -13.09 -7.27
N GLY A 229 -27.75 -12.60 -7.91
CA GLY A 229 -27.61 -12.64 -9.37
C GLY A 229 -27.38 -14.05 -9.91
N LYS A 230 -26.66 -14.91 -9.17
CA LYS A 230 -26.46 -16.33 -9.54
C LYS A 230 -27.71 -17.19 -9.38
N GLU A 231 -28.62 -16.84 -8.47
CA GLU A 231 -29.91 -17.53 -8.31
C GLU A 231 -30.94 -17.18 -9.38
N GLN A 232 -30.72 -16.11 -10.17
CA GLN A 232 -31.61 -15.70 -11.27
C GLN A 232 -31.17 -16.24 -12.65
N GLU A 233 -29.98 -16.85 -12.75
CA GLU A 233 -29.45 -17.47 -13.97
C GLU A 233 -29.61 -19.00 -14.01
N ILE A 234 -30.39 -19.58 -13.07
CA ILE A 234 -30.69 -21.03 -12.98
C ILE A 234 -32.17 -21.26 -13.26
#